data_AF-A0AAD1ZK36-F1
#
_entry.id   AF-A0AAD1ZK36-F1
#
_cell.length_a   1.000
_cell.length_b   1.000
_cell.length_c   1.000
_cell.angle_alpha   90.00
_cell.angle_beta   90.00
_cell.angle_gamma   90.00
#
_symmetry.space_group_name_H-M   'P 1'
#
loop_
_entity.id
_entity.type
_entity.pdbx_description
1 polymer ?
#
loop_
_entity_poly.entity_id
_entity_poly.type
_entity_poly.pdbx_seq_one_letter_code
_entity_poly.pdbx_strand_id
1 'polypeptide(L)'
;MGKRSVSSFLILVVLCSALVAIVGGAYEDEGRRGEAGGGEGGAGWSEGGGAGAGGGEEGGAGMRQGQDQFLLRDSEYVVKTDAGDVRVVRGVGGRFIKSPLHIGFITMEPRSLFLPQYLDSSLVLFVRRGQAKIGHIYKDKLVEKNLKTGDIYRIGAGFPFYLNNTAEGQRVHIICSIDTSDSVGLQPFQSFYIGGGRYPASVLSGFDPFTLSMALNVSIVEVGELLSRQIGGPIVFHNVSHSPWTKFLNLEDHQKLAHMKRIVHIGKEGEEEEKKQPMWSLRKFLMTSIFGSENKKREVKRGSSEGRDPYNIYDKKPDFKNDYGWSIALDKSDYSPLDESDLGIFLVNLSAGSMMAPHYNPTATEYGIVLRGTGTIQVGSPNGSLAMNAEVKEGDVFFIPRFFPFCQIASRTGPFEFFGFSSSARNNKPQFLVGEDSILKILRGPELAKAFGLSEERLDEIVDAQSGSTIFPSATVAPPGVILGLQVEVGKAKEVAKMIRTFGNDKIMDFD
;
A
#
# COMPACT_ATOMS: atom_id res chain seq x y z
N MET A 1 -22.54 -7.30 -38.22
CA MET A 1 -22.64 -6.66 -36.88
C MET A 1 -21.26 -6.15 -36.43
N GLY A 2 -20.73 -5.07 -37.00
CA GLY A 2 -19.31 -4.71 -36.79
C GLY A 2 -18.93 -3.23 -36.90
N LYS A 3 -19.86 -2.30 -36.69
CA LYS A 3 -19.55 -0.85 -36.75
C LYS A 3 -20.01 0.00 -35.55
N ARG A 4 -20.79 -0.55 -34.62
CA ARG A 4 -21.30 0.21 -33.45
C ARG A 4 -20.39 0.18 -32.22
N SER A 5 -19.50 -0.81 -32.09
CA SER A 5 -18.60 -0.92 -30.93
C SER A 5 -17.40 0.04 -30.99
N VAL A 6 -16.79 0.21 -32.18
CA VAL A 6 -15.62 1.08 -32.35
C VAL A 6 -15.99 2.57 -32.19
N SER A 7 -17.18 2.96 -32.66
CA SER A 7 -17.63 4.36 -32.52
C SER A 7 -17.95 4.72 -31.06
N SER A 8 -18.45 3.77 -30.27
CA SER A 8 -18.71 3.97 -28.83
C SER A 8 -17.41 4.08 -28.02
N PHE A 9 -16.38 3.34 -28.42
CA PHE A 9 -15.05 3.40 -27.79
C PHE A 9 -14.32 4.70 -28.14
N LEU A 10 -14.42 5.17 -29.40
CA LEU A 10 -13.85 6.45 -29.80
C LEU A 10 -14.54 7.63 -29.09
N ILE A 11 -15.86 7.58 -28.92
CA ILE A 11 -16.62 8.61 -28.19
C ILE A 11 -16.23 8.63 -26.71
N LEU A 12 -15.99 7.48 -26.09
CA LEU A 12 -15.52 7.40 -24.69
C LEU A 12 -14.10 7.95 -24.54
N VAL A 13 -13.20 7.67 -25.49
CA VAL A 13 -11.84 8.22 -25.49
C VAL A 13 -11.86 9.73 -25.72
N VAL A 14 -12.68 10.25 -26.65
CA VAL A 14 -12.82 11.70 -26.89
C VAL A 14 -13.46 12.41 -25.69
N LEU A 15 -14.42 11.80 -25.00
CA LEU A 15 -15.01 12.34 -23.76
C LEU A 15 -14.00 12.33 -22.60
N CYS A 16 -13.15 11.32 -22.47
CA CYS A 16 -12.07 11.29 -21.49
C CYS A 16 -10.99 12.36 -21.80
N SER A 17 -10.65 12.57 -23.07
CA SER A 17 -9.72 13.63 -23.49
C SER A 17 -10.30 15.03 -23.25
N ALA A 18 -11.59 15.23 -23.52
CA ALA A 18 -12.27 16.51 -23.30
C ALA A 18 -12.41 16.85 -21.81
N LEU A 19 -12.65 15.86 -20.95
CA LEU A 19 -12.66 16.06 -19.48
C LEU A 19 -11.28 16.43 -18.92
N VAL A 20 -10.20 15.89 -19.49
CA VAL A 20 -8.83 16.27 -19.12
C VAL A 20 -8.48 17.68 -19.63
N ALA A 21 -9.00 18.09 -20.79
CA ALA A 21 -8.81 19.44 -21.33
C ALA A 21 -9.63 20.52 -20.59
N ILE A 22 -10.87 20.22 -20.16
CA ILE A 22 -11.72 21.15 -19.40
C ILE A 22 -11.18 21.37 -17.97
N VAL A 23 -10.51 20.37 -17.39
CA VAL A 23 -9.83 20.51 -16.09
C VAL A 23 -8.48 21.24 -16.22
N GLY A 24 -7.87 21.26 -17.42
CA GLY A 24 -6.61 21.96 -17.69
C GLY A 24 -6.76 23.40 -18.22
N GLY A 25 -7.95 23.80 -18.70
CA GLY A 25 -8.15 25.04 -19.46
C GLY A 25 -8.74 26.23 -18.71
N ALA A 26 -9.07 26.11 -17.42
CA ALA A 26 -9.69 27.19 -16.66
C ALA A 26 -8.68 27.95 -15.80
N TYR A 27 -7.74 28.70 -16.40
CA TYR A 27 -7.08 29.89 -15.81
C TYR A 27 -6.34 30.65 -16.94
N GLU A 28 -7.08 31.37 -17.76
CA GLU A 28 -6.60 32.63 -18.34
C GLU A 28 -7.37 33.74 -17.62
N ASP A 29 -6.72 34.43 -16.69
CA ASP A 29 -7.27 35.64 -16.08
C ASP A 29 -6.81 36.84 -16.91
N GLU A 30 -7.77 37.42 -17.64
CA GLU A 30 -7.62 38.67 -18.36
C GLU A 30 -7.37 39.81 -17.35
N GLY A 31 -6.12 40.27 -17.30
CA GLY A 31 -5.80 41.54 -16.65
C GLY A 31 -6.49 42.71 -17.37
N ARG A 32 -7.52 43.29 -16.75
CA ARG A 32 -8.09 44.58 -17.17
C ARG A 32 -7.82 45.66 -16.12
N ARG A 33 -6.98 46.62 -16.52
CA ARG A 33 -6.78 47.93 -15.90
C ARG A 33 -8.11 48.66 -15.66
N GLY A 34 -8.22 49.28 -14.48
CA GLY A 34 -9.14 50.37 -14.19
C GLY A 34 -8.55 51.25 -13.09
N GLU A 35 -8.22 52.48 -13.43
CA GLU A 35 -7.63 53.50 -12.55
C GLU A 35 -8.65 54.12 -11.57
N ALA A 36 -8.08 54.70 -10.51
CA ALA A 36 -8.49 55.88 -9.77
C ALA A 36 -9.61 55.79 -8.71
N GLY A 37 -9.27 56.27 -7.51
CA GLY A 37 -10.21 56.66 -6.46
C GLY A 37 -9.55 56.71 -5.09
N GLY A 38 -8.96 57.84 -4.72
CA GLY A 38 -8.40 58.08 -3.39
C GLY A 38 -9.48 58.20 -2.30
N GLY A 39 -9.06 58.00 -1.05
CA GLY A 39 -9.89 58.23 0.13
C GLY A 39 -9.17 57.84 1.41
N GLU A 40 -8.81 58.85 2.20
CA GLU A 40 -8.22 58.76 3.53
C GLU A 40 -9.21 58.25 4.61
N GLY A 41 -8.66 57.80 5.74
CA GLY A 41 -9.34 57.56 7.02
C GLY A 41 -9.25 56.10 7.45
N GLY A 42 -8.75 55.70 8.62
CA GLY A 42 -8.55 56.39 9.89
C GLY A 42 -9.18 55.53 11.00
N ALA A 43 -8.38 55.18 12.03
CA ALA A 43 -8.75 54.45 13.26
C ALA A 43 -9.21 52.98 13.08
N GLY A 44 -8.90 52.00 13.93
CA GLY A 44 -8.46 52.00 15.31
C GLY A 44 -9.35 51.00 16.09
N TRP A 45 -8.75 50.30 17.04
CA TRP A 45 -9.35 49.49 18.12
C TRP A 45 -9.39 47.96 18.01
N SER A 46 -9.28 47.40 19.21
CA SER A 46 -8.74 46.13 19.65
C SER A 46 -9.82 45.12 20.09
N GLU A 47 -9.32 43.91 20.34
CA GLU A 47 -9.73 42.98 21.41
C GLU A 47 -11.02 42.16 21.26
N GLY A 48 -10.86 40.84 21.51
CA GLY A 48 -11.76 40.13 22.43
C GLY A 48 -12.51 38.93 21.88
N GLY A 49 -11.92 37.74 22.04
CA GLY A 49 -12.52 36.56 22.71
C GLY A 49 -13.82 35.92 22.18
N GLY A 50 -13.73 34.61 21.92
CA GLY A 50 -14.67 33.65 22.54
C GLY A 50 -15.68 32.92 21.64
N ALA A 51 -15.49 31.59 21.59
CA ALA A 51 -16.50 30.53 21.54
C ALA A 51 -17.38 30.33 20.28
N GLY A 52 -17.02 29.29 19.52
CA GLY A 52 -17.86 28.11 19.24
C GLY A 52 -19.25 28.28 18.60
N ALA A 53 -19.38 27.80 17.36
CA ALA A 53 -20.54 27.04 16.90
C ALA A 53 -20.21 26.34 15.58
N GLY A 54 -20.70 25.11 15.44
CA GLY A 54 -20.53 24.30 14.24
C GLY A 54 -21.22 24.89 13.01
N GLY A 55 -20.63 24.60 11.86
CA GLY A 55 -21.23 24.75 10.55
C GLY A 55 -20.57 23.71 9.67
N GLY A 56 -21.26 22.60 9.43
CA GLY A 56 -20.86 21.71 8.36
C GLY A 56 -21.19 22.38 7.04
N GLU A 57 -20.22 22.48 6.15
CA GLU A 57 -20.46 22.66 4.72
C GLU A 57 -19.22 22.21 3.93
N GLU A 58 -19.50 21.29 3.00
CA GLU A 58 -18.97 21.28 1.64
C GLU A 58 -17.45 21.27 1.45
N GLY A 59 -16.86 20.09 1.64
CA GLY A 59 -15.60 19.73 0.99
C GLY A 59 -15.86 19.04 -0.35
N GLY A 60 -16.16 19.80 -1.39
CA GLY A 60 -16.13 19.32 -2.77
C GLY A 60 -14.78 18.68 -3.10
N ALA A 61 -14.80 17.52 -3.76
CA ALA A 61 -13.61 16.81 -4.20
C ALA A 61 -12.96 17.52 -5.39
N GLY A 62 -12.31 18.65 -5.14
CA GLY A 62 -11.23 19.14 -5.99
C GLY A 62 -9.95 18.38 -5.65
N MET A 63 -9.21 17.91 -6.65
CA MET A 63 -7.81 17.51 -6.44
C MET A 63 -7.09 18.68 -5.76
N ARG A 64 -6.74 18.53 -4.48
CA ARG A 64 -6.00 19.54 -3.72
C ARG A 64 -4.62 19.68 -4.36
N GLN A 65 -4.42 20.76 -5.11
CA GLN A 65 -3.09 21.21 -5.52
C GLN A 65 -2.40 21.71 -4.23
N GLY A 66 -1.49 20.90 -3.69
CA GLY A 66 -0.82 21.19 -2.43
C GLY A 66 0.44 20.35 -2.29
N GLN A 67 1.37 20.80 -1.44
CA GLN A 67 2.68 20.17 -1.22
C GLN A 67 2.62 18.69 -0.78
N ASP A 68 1.44 18.14 -0.52
CA ASP A 68 1.23 16.81 0.09
C ASP A 68 0.31 15.90 -0.74
N GLN A 69 0.05 16.19 -2.02
CA GLN A 69 -0.95 15.48 -2.85
C GLN A 69 -0.74 13.95 -2.90
N PHE A 70 0.49 13.47 -2.79
CA PHE A 70 0.84 12.05 -2.84
C PHE A 70 1.14 11.45 -1.46
N LEU A 71 0.88 12.20 -0.38
CA LEU A 71 0.98 11.70 0.99
C LEU A 71 -0.39 11.23 1.49
N LEU A 72 -0.45 10.00 2.01
CA LEU A 72 -1.65 9.44 2.58
C LEU A 72 -1.73 9.80 4.07
N ARG A 73 -2.60 10.75 4.40
CA ARG A 73 -2.77 11.27 5.77
C ARG A 73 -4.02 10.79 6.48
N ASP A 74 -5.00 10.31 5.73
CA ASP A 74 -6.25 9.81 6.30
C ASP A 74 -5.97 8.51 7.04
N SER A 75 -5.96 8.57 8.37
CA SER A 75 -5.62 7.45 9.21
C SER A 75 -6.57 7.32 10.40
N GLU A 76 -6.97 6.10 10.70
CA GLU A 76 -7.90 5.79 11.79
C GLU A 76 -7.49 4.54 12.56
N TYR A 77 -7.79 4.52 13.85
CA TYR A 77 -7.66 3.31 14.66
C TYR A 77 -8.93 2.48 14.54
N VAL A 78 -8.83 1.32 13.90
CA VAL A 78 -9.95 0.36 13.77
C VAL A 78 -9.99 -0.63 14.95
N VAL A 79 -8.87 -0.78 15.66
CA VAL A 79 -8.77 -1.50 16.93
C VAL A 79 -7.88 -0.70 17.87
N LYS A 80 -8.29 -0.56 19.13
CA LYS A 80 -7.49 0.05 20.19
C LYS A 80 -7.82 -0.60 21.53
N THR A 81 -6.87 -1.32 22.11
CA THR A 81 -6.96 -1.95 23.45
C THR A 81 -5.66 -1.76 24.21
N ASP A 82 -5.62 -2.14 25.49
CA ASP A 82 -4.38 -2.09 26.29
C ASP A 82 -3.33 -3.11 25.82
N ALA A 83 -3.74 -4.14 25.07
CA ALA A 83 -2.88 -5.21 24.59
C ALA A 83 -2.38 -5.01 23.14
N GLY A 84 -2.88 -3.98 22.45
CA GLY A 84 -2.45 -3.65 21.11
C GLY A 84 -3.44 -2.80 20.33
N ASP A 85 -3.07 -2.46 19.11
CA ASP A 85 -3.84 -1.59 18.23
C ASP A 85 -3.70 -1.98 16.76
N VAL A 86 -4.71 -1.61 15.98
CA VAL A 86 -4.69 -1.66 14.52
C VAL A 86 -5.03 -0.27 14.00
N ARG A 87 -4.06 0.37 13.35
CA ARG A 87 -4.22 1.65 12.66
C ARG A 87 -4.22 1.41 11.16
N VAL A 88 -5.16 2.01 10.46
CA VAL A 88 -5.28 1.93 9.00
C VAL A 88 -5.04 3.31 8.42
N VAL A 89 -4.21 3.39 7.38
CA VAL A 89 -4.07 4.55 6.50
C VAL A 89 -4.84 4.25 5.23
N ARG A 90 -5.86 5.07 4.94
CA ARG A 90 -6.67 4.94 3.73
C ARG A 90 -5.85 5.35 2.52
N GLY A 91 -6.01 4.56 1.47
CA GLY A 91 -5.39 4.81 0.17
C GLY A 91 -6.19 5.81 -0.65
N VAL A 92 -5.84 5.90 -1.92
CA VAL A 92 -6.39 6.89 -2.86
C VAL A 92 -7.83 6.56 -3.21
N GLY A 93 -8.78 7.24 -2.58
CA GLY A 93 -10.19 7.09 -2.84
C GLY A 93 -10.97 8.32 -2.39
N GLY A 94 -12.08 8.58 -3.07
CA GLY A 94 -13.04 9.63 -2.68
C GLY A 94 -14.28 9.01 -2.07
N ARG A 95 -15.25 9.85 -1.65
CA ARG A 95 -16.54 9.40 -1.10
C ARG A 95 -17.30 8.40 -2.00
N PHE A 96 -17.01 8.42 -3.30
CA PHE A 96 -17.65 7.59 -4.32
C PHE A 96 -16.69 6.65 -5.08
N ILE A 97 -15.38 6.71 -4.80
CA ILE A 97 -14.37 5.86 -5.46
C ILE A 97 -13.61 5.13 -4.36
N LYS A 98 -13.78 3.82 -4.31
CA LYS A 98 -13.08 2.96 -3.35
C LYS A 98 -11.60 2.92 -3.69
N SER A 99 -10.75 3.16 -2.70
CA SER A 99 -9.30 2.98 -2.88
C SER A 99 -9.00 1.51 -3.09
N PRO A 100 -8.21 1.12 -4.10
CA PRO A 100 -7.91 -0.30 -4.35
C PRO A 100 -7.14 -0.94 -3.18
N LEU A 101 -6.31 -0.16 -2.49
CA LEU A 101 -5.46 -0.64 -1.40
C LEU A 101 -5.55 0.28 -0.18
N HIS A 102 -5.47 -0.28 1.01
CA HIS A 102 -5.19 0.44 2.26
C HIS A 102 -3.94 -0.14 2.93
N ILE A 103 -3.33 0.64 3.84
CA ILE A 103 -2.15 0.21 4.60
C ILE A 103 -2.52 0.06 6.07
N GLY A 104 -2.40 -1.14 6.62
CA GLY A 104 -2.63 -1.44 8.02
C GLY A 104 -1.31 -1.51 8.81
N PHE A 105 -1.36 -1.07 10.06
CA PHE A 105 -0.30 -1.18 11.05
C PHE A 105 -0.88 -1.91 12.26
N ILE A 106 -0.37 -3.11 12.53
CA ILE A 106 -0.78 -3.93 13.67
C ILE A 106 0.35 -3.89 14.70
N THR A 107 0.05 -3.42 15.91
CA THR A 107 0.96 -3.47 17.05
C THR A 107 0.36 -4.37 18.13
N MET A 108 1.18 -5.28 18.66
CA MET A 108 0.78 -6.22 19.69
C MET A 108 1.78 -6.20 20.84
N GLU A 109 1.28 -6.01 22.06
CA GLU A 109 2.09 -6.06 23.28
C GLU A 109 2.64 -7.48 23.53
N PRO A 110 3.70 -7.63 24.34
CA PRO A 110 4.15 -8.95 24.78
C PRO A 110 3.00 -9.75 25.39
N ARG A 111 3.00 -11.07 25.16
CA ARG A 111 1.94 -11.98 25.63
C ARG A 111 0.55 -11.45 25.27
N SER A 112 0.28 -11.20 24.00
CA SER A 112 -1.05 -10.81 23.50
C SER A 112 -1.56 -11.69 22.35
N LEU A 113 -2.87 -11.75 22.18
CA LEU A 113 -3.59 -12.51 21.16
C LEU A 113 -4.53 -11.57 20.41
N PHE A 114 -4.38 -11.51 19.10
CA PHE A 114 -5.40 -10.99 18.19
C PHE A 114 -6.41 -12.13 17.94
N LEU A 115 -7.64 -11.93 18.41
CA LEU A 115 -8.68 -12.98 18.43
C LEU A 115 -8.96 -13.59 17.05
N PRO A 116 -9.37 -14.88 17.00
CA PRO A 116 -9.71 -15.54 15.75
C PRO A 116 -10.85 -14.87 14.99
N GLN A 117 -10.58 -14.53 13.74
CA GLN A 117 -11.47 -13.81 12.86
C GLN A 117 -11.19 -14.15 11.39
N TYR A 118 -12.12 -13.82 10.51
CA TYR A 118 -11.86 -13.67 9.08
C TYR A 118 -12.25 -12.26 8.63
N LEU A 119 -11.69 -11.81 7.51
CA LEU A 119 -11.98 -10.50 6.94
C LEU A 119 -12.64 -10.64 5.57
N ASP A 120 -13.35 -9.62 5.13
CA ASP A 120 -13.80 -9.47 3.74
C ASP A 120 -12.69 -8.97 2.79
N SER A 121 -11.44 -8.96 3.24
CA SER A 121 -10.30 -8.35 2.56
C SER A 121 -9.08 -9.27 2.64
N SER A 122 -8.32 -9.36 1.55
CA SER A 122 -7.05 -10.10 1.54
C SER A 122 -5.94 -9.24 2.16
N LEU A 123 -5.03 -9.86 2.90
CA LEU A 123 -3.90 -9.20 3.55
C LEU A 123 -2.57 -9.76 3.03
N VAL A 124 -1.61 -8.88 2.77
CA VAL A 124 -0.18 -9.27 2.68
C VAL A 124 0.54 -8.62 3.84
N LEU A 125 0.99 -9.44 4.79
CA LEU A 125 1.69 -9.02 6.00
C LEU A 125 3.18 -8.89 5.73
N PHE A 126 3.81 -7.91 6.37
CA PHE A 126 5.26 -7.75 6.53
C PHE A 126 5.57 -7.54 8.01
N VAL A 127 6.33 -8.46 8.60
CA VAL A 127 6.75 -8.34 10.00
C VAL A 127 7.91 -7.37 10.09
N ARG A 128 7.62 -6.11 10.43
CA ARG A 128 8.63 -5.06 10.62
C ARG A 128 9.52 -5.32 11.83
N ARG A 129 8.94 -5.80 12.94
CA ARG A 129 9.67 -6.05 14.19
C ARG A 129 8.99 -7.12 15.03
N GLY A 130 9.79 -7.92 15.72
CA GLY A 130 9.33 -8.94 16.66
C GLY A 130 9.07 -10.28 15.99
N GLN A 131 8.38 -11.16 16.71
CA GLN A 131 7.97 -12.49 16.26
C GLN A 131 6.52 -12.75 16.67
N ALA A 132 5.73 -13.34 15.79
CA ALA A 132 4.36 -13.71 16.07
C ALA A 132 4.06 -15.08 15.49
N LYS A 133 3.22 -15.85 16.17
CA LYS A 133 2.62 -17.05 15.60
C LYS A 133 1.33 -16.66 14.88
N ILE A 134 1.20 -17.04 13.62
CA ILE A 134 -0.05 -16.97 12.88
C ILE A 134 -0.67 -18.36 12.84
N GLY A 135 -1.93 -18.48 13.27
CA GLY A 135 -2.75 -19.65 12.99
C GLY A 135 -3.78 -19.29 11.95
N HIS A 136 -3.96 -20.12 10.93
CA HIS A 136 -4.98 -19.93 9.90
C HIS A 136 -5.53 -21.26 9.41
N ILE A 137 -6.74 -21.25 8.84
CA ILE A 137 -7.34 -22.44 8.24
C ILE A 137 -6.95 -22.57 6.78
N TYR A 138 -6.33 -23.69 6.41
CA TYR A 138 -5.97 -24.03 5.03
C TYR A 138 -6.37 -25.48 4.73
N LYS A 139 -7.16 -25.69 3.67
CA LYS A 139 -7.70 -27.01 3.27
C LYS A 139 -8.30 -27.78 4.47
N ASP A 140 -9.17 -27.09 5.22
CA ASP A 140 -9.89 -27.63 6.38
C ASP A 140 -9.01 -28.08 7.56
N LYS A 141 -7.74 -27.63 7.60
CA LYS A 141 -6.82 -27.86 8.71
C LYS A 141 -6.34 -26.54 9.29
N LEU A 142 -6.15 -26.51 10.62
CA LEU A 142 -5.39 -25.46 11.26
C LEU A 142 -3.93 -25.62 10.87
N VAL A 143 -3.36 -24.57 10.30
CA VAL A 143 -1.93 -24.45 10.05
C VAL A 143 -1.40 -23.30 10.89
N GLU A 144 -0.40 -23.59 11.72
CA GLU A 144 0.34 -22.61 12.49
C GLU A 144 1.72 -22.37 11.85
N LYS A 145 2.11 -21.11 11.72
CA LYS A 145 3.44 -20.69 11.26
C LYS A 145 4.00 -19.66 12.23
N ASN A 146 5.28 -19.75 12.51
CA ASN A 146 6.00 -18.70 13.25
C ASN A 146 6.51 -17.69 12.24
N LEU A 147 6.14 -16.43 12.42
CA LEU A 147 6.62 -15.30 11.64
C LEU A 147 7.69 -14.56 12.46
N LYS A 148 8.78 -14.19 11.79
CA LYS A 148 9.90 -13.40 12.33
C LYS A 148 10.07 -12.11 11.52
N THR A 149 10.88 -11.19 12.05
CA THR A 149 11.21 -9.94 11.36
C THR A 149 11.70 -10.19 9.93
N GLY A 150 11.13 -9.49 8.96
CA GLY A 150 11.38 -9.67 7.53
C GLY A 150 10.40 -10.60 6.81
N ASP A 151 9.62 -11.40 7.54
CA ASP A 151 8.71 -12.35 6.92
C ASP A 151 7.53 -11.64 6.25
N ILE A 152 7.21 -12.15 5.07
CA ILE A 152 6.05 -11.81 4.26
C ILE A 152 5.09 -12.99 4.28
N TYR A 153 3.81 -12.71 4.53
CA TYR A 153 2.79 -13.74 4.62
C TYR A 153 1.44 -13.27 4.07
N ARG A 154 0.81 -14.07 3.21
CA ARG A 154 -0.52 -13.77 2.67
C ARG A 154 -1.63 -14.44 3.47
N ILE A 155 -2.70 -13.68 3.75
CA ILE A 155 -3.98 -14.18 4.24
C ILE A 155 -5.04 -13.82 3.19
N GLY A 156 -5.80 -14.79 2.69
CA GLY A 156 -6.88 -14.51 1.75
C GLY A 156 -8.14 -13.98 2.44
N ALA A 157 -8.95 -13.20 1.72
CA ALA A 157 -10.29 -12.82 2.15
C ALA A 157 -11.13 -14.07 2.48
N GLY A 158 -11.89 -14.01 3.57
CA GLY A 158 -12.74 -15.10 4.06
C GLY A 158 -12.00 -16.23 4.78
N PHE A 159 -10.67 -16.22 4.86
CA PHE A 159 -9.92 -17.27 5.55
C PHE A 159 -9.73 -16.92 7.04
N PRO A 160 -10.20 -17.77 7.96
CA PRO A 160 -10.00 -17.56 9.39
C PRO A 160 -8.53 -17.56 9.78
N PHE A 161 -8.14 -16.60 10.62
CA PHE A 161 -6.81 -16.51 11.22
C PHE A 161 -6.85 -15.92 12.63
N TYR A 162 -5.75 -16.10 13.35
CA TYR A 162 -5.42 -15.37 14.58
C TYR A 162 -3.92 -15.03 14.59
N LEU A 163 -3.53 -14.00 15.33
CA LEU A 163 -2.13 -13.66 15.57
C LEU A 163 -1.83 -13.75 17.06
N ASN A 164 -0.71 -14.37 17.41
CA ASN A 164 -0.32 -14.59 18.78
C ASN A 164 1.12 -14.11 19.00
N ASN A 165 1.28 -13.08 19.83
CA ASN A 165 2.58 -12.70 20.36
C ASN A 165 2.83 -13.45 21.67
N THR A 166 3.67 -14.48 21.60
CA THR A 166 4.07 -15.30 22.77
C THR A 166 5.29 -14.74 23.49
N ALA A 167 5.98 -13.75 22.92
CA ALA A 167 7.18 -13.18 23.51
C ALA A 167 6.88 -12.48 24.84
N GLU A 168 7.79 -12.60 25.80
CA GLU A 168 7.60 -12.06 27.16
C GLU A 168 7.94 -10.57 27.29
N GLY A 169 8.78 -10.04 26.41
CA GLY A 169 9.26 -8.66 26.49
C GLY A 169 9.40 -7.92 25.16
N GLN A 170 8.98 -8.53 24.05
CA GLN A 170 9.10 -7.91 22.73
C GLN A 170 7.72 -7.64 22.11
N ARG A 171 7.49 -6.38 21.72
CA ARG A 171 6.33 -6.01 20.89
C ARG A 171 6.48 -6.52 19.48
N VAL A 172 5.36 -6.84 18.87
CA VAL A 172 5.27 -7.15 17.44
C VAL A 172 4.74 -5.93 16.70
N HIS A 173 5.37 -5.59 15.59
CA HIS A 173 4.89 -4.59 14.64
C HIS A 173 4.80 -5.22 13.26
N ILE A 174 3.59 -5.26 12.70
CA ILE A 174 3.30 -5.77 11.36
C ILE A 174 2.73 -4.63 10.52
N ILE A 175 3.26 -4.46 9.32
CA ILE A 175 2.66 -3.62 8.28
C ILE A 175 1.94 -4.56 7.33
N CYS A 176 0.71 -4.24 6.91
CA CYS A 176 0.00 -5.06 5.95
C CYS A 176 -0.67 -4.23 4.86
N SER A 177 -0.73 -4.79 3.66
CA SER A 177 -1.69 -4.33 2.66
C SER A 177 -3.08 -4.86 3.00
N ILE A 178 -4.10 -4.07 2.71
CA ILE A 178 -5.50 -4.46 2.81
C ILE A 178 -6.10 -4.25 1.42
N ASP A 179 -6.34 -5.35 0.72
CA ASP A 179 -6.97 -5.36 -0.60
C ASP A 179 -8.49 -5.18 -0.44
N THR A 180 -9.01 -4.14 -1.09
CA THR A 180 -10.41 -3.75 -0.98
C THR A 180 -11.29 -4.37 -2.07
N SER A 181 -10.73 -5.16 -2.98
CA SER A 181 -11.47 -5.70 -4.14
C SER A 181 -12.73 -6.46 -3.74
N ASP A 182 -12.68 -7.17 -2.61
CA ASP A 182 -13.78 -7.99 -2.09
C ASP A 182 -14.60 -7.30 -0.98
N SER A 183 -14.19 -6.12 -0.49
CA SER A 183 -14.83 -5.56 0.71
C SER A 183 -16.24 -5.01 0.44
N VAL A 184 -17.16 -5.25 1.38
CA VAL A 184 -18.60 -5.06 1.14
C VAL A 184 -19.11 -3.68 1.59
N GLY A 185 -18.29 -2.94 2.36
CA GLY A 185 -18.66 -1.66 2.97
C GLY A 185 -17.80 -0.47 2.60
N LEU A 186 -18.14 0.68 3.19
CA LEU A 186 -17.36 1.93 3.14
C LEU A 186 -16.21 1.97 4.18
N GLN A 187 -16.22 1.01 5.11
CA GLN A 187 -15.13 0.81 6.07
C GLN A 187 -13.89 0.24 5.36
N PRO A 188 -12.68 0.39 5.93
CA PRO A 188 -11.46 -0.08 5.27
C PRO A 188 -11.49 -1.59 5.00
N PHE A 189 -12.10 -2.34 5.93
CA PHE A 189 -12.43 -3.76 5.83
C PHE A 189 -13.48 -4.10 6.90
N GLN A 190 -14.16 -5.23 6.75
CA GLN A 190 -15.05 -5.79 7.77
C GLN A 190 -14.39 -6.97 8.46
N SER A 191 -14.33 -6.92 9.80
CA SER A 191 -13.91 -8.05 10.63
C SER A 191 -15.10 -8.90 11.05
N PHE A 192 -14.94 -10.21 10.97
CA PHE A 192 -15.90 -11.20 11.42
C PHE A 192 -15.25 -12.08 12.49
N TYR A 193 -15.46 -11.72 13.75
CA TYR A 193 -14.87 -12.43 14.89
C TYR A 193 -15.56 -13.78 15.09
N ILE A 194 -14.79 -14.86 14.98
CA ILE A 194 -15.25 -16.20 15.37
C ILE A 194 -15.16 -16.29 16.89
N GLY A 195 -13.99 -15.97 17.43
CA GLY A 195 -13.75 -15.83 18.86
C GLY A 195 -14.13 -14.44 19.35
N GLY A 196 -15.02 -14.36 20.33
CA GLY A 196 -15.53 -13.09 20.84
C GLY A 196 -16.46 -13.29 22.03
N GLY A 197 -17.20 -12.24 22.36
CA GLY A 197 -18.17 -12.22 23.44
C GLY A 197 -19.07 -10.99 23.31
N ARG A 198 -19.10 -10.13 24.32
CA ARG A 198 -19.73 -8.81 24.21
C ARG A 198 -18.86 -7.82 23.44
N TYR A 199 -17.54 -7.91 23.58
CA TYR A 199 -16.61 -7.03 22.85
C TYR A 199 -15.29 -7.75 22.52
N PRO A 200 -15.02 -8.02 21.23
CA PRO A 200 -15.92 -7.85 20.09
C PRO A 200 -17.05 -8.88 20.11
N ALA A 201 -18.17 -8.55 19.46
CA ALA A 201 -19.25 -9.50 19.23
C ALA A 201 -18.78 -10.65 18.32
N SER A 202 -19.06 -11.90 18.70
CA SER A 202 -18.84 -13.04 17.80
C SER A 202 -19.91 -13.05 16.71
N VAL A 203 -19.58 -13.54 15.51
CA VAL A 203 -20.58 -13.80 14.45
C VAL A 203 -21.67 -14.77 14.91
N LEU A 204 -21.37 -15.63 15.89
CA LEU A 204 -22.36 -16.52 16.49
C LEU A 204 -23.48 -15.73 17.17
N SER A 205 -23.20 -14.56 17.74
CA SER A 205 -24.22 -13.71 18.39
C SER A 205 -25.31 -13.20 17.45
N GLY A 206 -25.14 -13.33 16.12
CA GLY A 206 -26.17 -12.99 15.13
C GLY A 206 -27.24 -14.08 14.93
N PHE A 207 -27.06 -15.28 15.50
CA PHE A 207 -28.02 -16.37 15.39
C PHE A 207 -28.94 -16.44 16.60
N ASP A 208 -30.13 -17.02 16.40
CA ASP A 208 -31.09 -17.28 17.47
C ASP A 208 -30.48 -18.23 18.54
N PRO A 209 -30.57 -17.90 19.85
CA PRO A 209 -29.95 -18.70 20.91
C PRO A 209 -30.42 -20.15 20.97
N PHE A 210 -31.70 -20.41 20.66
CA PHE A 210 -32.24 -21.78 20.64
C PHE A 210 -31.66 -22.57 19.45
N THR A 211 -31.55 -21.92 18.29
CA THR A 211 -30.87 -22.49 17.12
C THR A 211 -29.42 -22.85 17.42
N LEU A 212 -28.68 -21.96 18.09
CA LEU A 212 -27.30 -22.25 18.52
C LEU A 212 -27.22 -23.35 19.57
N SER A 213 -28.13 -23.37 20.55
CA SER A 213 -28.13 -24.40 21.58
C SER A 213 -28.36 -25.78 20.97
N MET A 214 -29.27 -25.88 19.99
CA MET A 214 -29.49 -27.11 19.22
C MET A 214 -28.30 -27.48 18.34
N ALA A 215 -27.71 -26.51 17.63
CA ALA A 215 -26.55 -26.76 16.78
C ALA A 215 -25.33 -27.23 17.59
N LEU A 216 -24.99 -26.51 18.66
CA LEU A 216 -23.86 -26.84 19.54
C LEU A 216 -24.14 -28.04 20.45
N ASN A 217 -25.39 -28.48 20.54
CA ASN A 217 -25.86 -29.51 21.47
C ASN A 217 -25.49 -29.18 22.93
N VAL A 218 -25.77 -27.94 23.34
CA VAL A 218 -25.57 -27.43 24.71
C VAL A 218 -26.82 -26.67 25.16
N SER A 219 -26.93 -26.33 26.45
CA SER A 219 -28.03 -25.52 26.94
C SER A 219 -27.94 -24.07 26.45
N ILE A 220 -29.09 -23.37 26.39
CA ILE A 220 -29.13 -21.93 26.09
C ILE A 220 -28.30 -21.12 27.09
N VAL A 221 -28.22 -21.56 28.34
CA VAL A 221 -27.40 -20.91 29.38
C VAL A 221 -25.92 -21.00 29.02
N GLU A 222 -25.44 -22.16 28.58
CA GLU A 222 -24.05 -22.35 28.14
C GLU A 222 -23.73 -21.53 26.87
N VAL A 223 -24.68 -21.41 25.93
CA VAL A 223 -24.54 -20.48 24.78
C VAL A 223 -24.40 -19.04 25.28
N GLY A 224 -25.24 -18.64 26.23
CA GLY A 224 -25.19 -17.32 26.85
C GLY A 224 -23.84 -17.05 27.53
N GLU A 225 -23.28 -18.03 28.25
CA GLU A 225 -21.95 -17.94 28.84
C GLU A 225 -20.85 -17.82 27.77
N LEU A 226 -20.88 -18.66 26.73
CA LEU A 226 -19.90 -18.64 25.64
C LEU A 226 -19.84 -17.26 24.97
N LEU A 227 -21.00 -16.65 24.69
CA LEU A 227 -21.11 -15.41 23.92
C LEU A 227 -21.03 -14.13 24.79
N SER A 228 -20.89 -14.23 26.11
CA SER A 228 -20.88 -13.05 26.99
C SER A 228 -19.57 -12.82 27.75
N ARG A 229 -18.71 -13.84 27.90
CA ARG A 229 -17.52 -13.77 28.78
C ARG A 229 -16.42 -12.85 28.29
N GLN A 230 -16.22 -12.72 26.98
CA GLN A 230 -15.16 -11.89 26.42
C GLN A 230 -15.60 -10.43 26.26
N ILE A 231 -14.88 -9.51 26.92
CA ILE A 231 -15.10 -8.05 26.87
C ILE A 231 -13.80 -7.26 26.61
N GLY A 232 -12.65 -7.93 26.52
CA GLY A 232 -11.33 -7.31 26.45
C GLY A 232 -10.97 -6.69 25.09
N GLY A 233 -11.86 -6.78 24.11
CA GLY A 233 -11.64 -6.26 22.77
C GLY A 233 -10.89 -7.21 21.84
N PRO A 234 -10.61 -6.79 20.59
CA PRO A 234 -10.06 -7.67 19.55
C PRO A 234 -8.63 -8.16 19.79
N ILE A 235 -7.83 -7.39 20.53
CA ILE A 235 -6.48 -7.77 20.95
C ILE A 235 -6.49 -7.82 22.48
N VAL A 236 -6.11 -8.96 23.05
CA VAL A 236 -6.15 -9.21 24.50
C VAL A 236 -4.82 -9.75 25.01
N PHE A 237 -4.47 -9.46 26.27
CA PHE A 237 -3.37 -10.16 26.93
C PHE A 237 -3.72 -11.64 27.17
N HIS A 238 -2.72 -12.52 27.12
CA HIS A 238 -2.83 -13.87 27.67
C HIS A 238 -2.93 -13.75 29.18
N ASN A 239 -4.13 -13.70 29.75
CA ASN A 239 -4.27 -13.62 31.20
C ASN A 239 -4.18 -15.01 31.86
N VAL A 240 -3.49 -15.03 33.02
CA VAL A 240 -2.63 -16.09 33.59
C VAL A 240 -3.37 -17.32 34.16
N SER A 241 -4.71 -17.44 34.09
CA SER A 241 -5.37 -18.62 34.69
C SER A 241 -6.70 -19.13 34.11
N HIS A 242 -7.47 -18.37 33.30
CA HIS A 242 -8.84 -18.81 32.95
C HIS A 242 -9.35 -18.51 31.53
N SER A 243 -8.51 -18.12 30.56
CA SER A 243 -8.99 -17.94 29.17
C SER A 243 -9.07 -19.29 28.42
N PRO A 244 -10.21 -19.64 27.79
CA PRO A 244 -10.30 -20.79 26.89
C PRO A 244 -9.25 -20.75 25.76
N TRP A 245 -8.87 -19.53 25.33
CA TRP A 245 -7.87 -19.34 24.29
C TRP A 245 -6.46 -19.70 24.73
N THR A 246 -6.05 -19.37 25.96
CA THR A 246 -4.76 -19.82 26.50
C THR A 246 -4.68 -21.34 26.58
N LYS A 247 -5.80 -22.01 26.93
CA LYS A 247 -5.85 -23.48 26.92
C LYS A 247 -5.72 -24.02 25.49
N PHE A 248 -6.47 -23.47 24.53
CA PHE A 248 -6.42 -23.87 23.12
C PHE A 248 -5.02 -23.70 22.51
N LEU A 249 -4.36 -22.56 22.73
CA LEU A 249 -3.04 -22.26 22.16
C LEU A 249 -1.94 -23.20 22.66
N ASN A 250 -2.10 -23.75 23.87
CA ASN A 250 -1.18 -24.69 24.52
C ASN A 250 -1.45 -26.16 24.17
N LEU A 251 -2.50 -26.48 23.42
CA LEU A 251 -2.79 -27.85 22.98
C LEU A 251 -1.77 -28.33 21.94
N GLU A 252 -1.60 -29.65 21.81
CA GLU A 252 -0.84 -30.24 20.69
C GLU A 252 -1.60 -30.08 19.36
N ASP A 253 -0.88 -30.05 18.23
CA ASP A 253 -1.46 -29.76 16.90
C ASP A 253 -2.64 -30.69 16.54
N HIS A 254 -2.55 -31.96 16.91
CA HIS A 254 -3.62 -32.93 16.69
C HIS A 254 -4.88 -32.62 17.53
N GLN A 255 -4.71 -32.11 18.75
CA GLN A 255 -5.79 -31.70 19.64
C GLN A 255 -6.41 -30.37 19.19
N LYS A 256 -5.60 -29.40 18.73
CA LYS A 256 -6.08 -28.17 18.11
C LYS A 256 -6.89 -28.46 16.85
N LEU A 257 -6.40 -29.37 16.00
CA LEU A 257 -7.10 -29.82 14.81
C LEU A 257 -8.43 -30.49 15.18
N ALA A 258 -8.48 -31.34 16.19
CA ALA A 258 -9.72 -31.96 16.67
C ALA A 258 -10.70 -30.95 17.27
N HIS A 259 -10.19 -29.93 17.98
CA HIS A 259 -11.00 -28.84 18.54
C HIS A 259 -11.57 -27.95 17.43
N MET A 260 -10.79 -27.63 16.39
CA MET A 260 -11.27 -26.86 15.24
C MET A 260 -12.16 -27.68 14.31
N LYS A 261 -11.87 -28.96 14.11
CA LYS A 261 -12.78 -29.87 13.39
C LYS A 261 -14.13 -29.98 14.10
N ARG A 262 -14.18 -29.98 15.43
CA ARG A 262 -15.45 -29.89 16.17
C ARG A 262 -16.20 -28.58 15.92
N ILE A 263 -15.50 -27.45 15.76
CA ILE A 263 -16.12 -26.15 15.42
C ILE A 263 -16.59 -26.13 13.95
N VAL A 264 -15.86 -26.77 13.03
CA VAL A 264 -16.14 -26.77 11.58
C VAL A 264 -17.08 -27.91 11.14
N HIS A 265 -17.13 -29.03 11.87
CA HIS A 265 -18.00 -30.19 11.65
C HIS A 265 -19.07 -30.30 12.74
N ILE A 266 -19.80 -29.22 13.02
CA ILE A 266 -21.12 -29.33 13.66
C ILE A 266 -22.10 -29.77 12.59
N GLY A 267 -22.13 -31.07 12.33
CA GLY A 267 -22.96 -31.67 11.29
C GLY A 267 -22.41 -33.00 10.79
N LYS A 268 -22.23 -33.96 11.69
CA LYS A 268 -22.44 -35.41 11.51
C LYS A 268 -21.81 -36.18 12.66
N GLU A 269 -22.62 -36.54 13.63
CA GLU A 269 -22.47 -37.83 14.30
C GLU A 269 -23.74 -38.63 14.01
N GLY A 270 -23.56 -39.74 13.29
CA GLY A 270 -24.64 -40.60 12.82
C GLY A 270 -24.38 -41.10 11.41
N GLU A 271 -24.03 -42.38 11.33
CA GLU A 271 -24.06 -43.27 10.15
C GLU A 271 -22.76 -43.48 9.37
N GLU A 272 -22.64 -44.77 9.03
CA GLU A 272 -21.49 -45.54 8.58
C GLU A 272 -20.93 -45.09 7.21
N GLU A 273 -19.76 -45.65 6.91
CA GLU A 273 -18.98 -45.47 5.68
C GLU A 273 -19.83 -45.38 4.40
N GLU A 274 -19.78 -44.23 3.71
CA GLU A 274 -19.83 -44.24 2.25
C GLU A 274 -19.12 -43.01 1.65
N LYS A 275 -18.16 -43.28 0.77
CA LYS A 275 -17.32 -42.30 0.06
C LYS A 275 -18.17 -41.42 -0.86
N LYS A 276 -18.35 -40.14 -0.53
CA LYS A 276 -18.78 -39.13 -1.52
C LYS A 276 -17.93 -37.86 -1.42
N GLN A 277 -17.35 -37.49 -2.57
CA GLN A 277 -16.52 -36.31 -2.75
C GLN A 277 -17.30 -35.01 -2.47
N PRO A 278 -16.66 -33.94 -2.01
CA PRO A 278 -17.35 -32.70 -1.71
C PRO A 278 -17.64 -31.88 -2.98
N MET A 279 -18.85 -31.34 -3.02
CA MET A 279 -19.53 -30.64 -4.13
C MET A 279 -18.85 -29.35 -4.68
N TRP A 280 -17.62 -29.04 -4.26
CA TRP A 280 -16.80 -27.96 -4.84
C TRP A 280 -15.86 -28.47 -5.96
N SER A 281 -15.80 -29.78 -6.18
CA SER A 281 -15.05 -30.44 -7.26
C SER A 281 -15.70 -30.28 -8.65
N LEU A 282 -17.04 -30.24 -8.74
CA LEU A 282 -17.78 -30.26 -10.02
C LEU A 282 -17.58 -28.99 -10.87
N ARG A 283 -17.48 -27.80 -10.24
CA ARG A 283 -17.19 -26.55 -10.96
C ARG A 283 -15.77 -26.53 -11.54
N LYS A 284 -14.82 -27.20 -10.88
CA LYS A 284 -13.45 -27.31 -11.37
C LYS A 284 -13.35 -28.34 -12.48
N PHE A 285 -14.02 -29.49 -12.35
CA PHE A 285 -14.04 -30.55 -13.36
C PHE A 285 -14.60 -30.06 -14.71
N LEU A 286 -15.72 -29.31 -14.69
CA LEU A 286 -16.34 -28.76 -15.90
C LEU A 286 -15.45 -27.74 -16.64
N MET A 287 -14.56 -27.03 -15.95
CA MET A 287 -13.65 -26.05 -16.57
C MET A 287 -12.38 -26.69 -17.14
N THR A 288 -12.00 -27.88 -16.68
CA THR A 288 -10.80 -28.61 -17.15
C THR A 288 -11.05 -29.55 -18.32
N SER A 289 -12.30 -29.83 -18.70
CA SER A 289 -12.62 -30.80 -19.77
C SER A 289 -12.74 -30.21 -21.18
N ILE A 290 -12.52 -28.90 -21.38
CA ILE A 290 -12.70 -28.25 -22.70
C ILE A 290 -11.38 -27.81 -23.38
N PHE A 291 -10.23 -27.81 -22.70
CA PHE A 291 -8.94 -27.53 -23.34
C PHE A 291 -7.84 -28.47 -22.85
N GLY A 292 -7.71 -29.60 -23.56
CA GLY A 292 -6.54 -30.46 -23.45
C GLY A 292 -5.34 -29.91 -24.24
N SER A 293 -4.14 -30.06 -23.72
CA SER A 293 -3.26 -31.20 -24.08
C SER A 293 -1.86 -30.99 -23.49
N GLU A 294 -1.12 -32.09 -23.43
CA GLU A 294 0.08 -32.35 -22.64
C GLU A 294 1.28 -31.41 -22.89
N ASN A 295 2.07 -31.18 -21.84
CA ASN A 295 3.51 -31.35 -21.97
C ASN A 295 4.20 -31.68 -20.64
N LYS A 296 4.91 -32.82 -20.63
CA LYS A 296 5.75 -33.32 -19.53
C LYS A 296 6.95 -32.40 -19.32
N LYS A 297 7.25 -32.03 -18.06
CA LYS A 297 8.64 -31.92 -17.56
C LYS A 297 8.74 -31.71 -16.04
N ARG A 298 9.54 -32.61 -15.45
CA ARG A 298 10.38 -32.50 -14.24
C ARG A 298 9.66 -32.30 -12.89
N GLU A 299 9.48 -33.43 -12.21
CA GLU A 299 9.29 -33.50 -10.76
C GLU A 299 10.49 -32.88 -10.03
N VAL A 300 10.29 -31.71 -9.47
CA VAL A 300 11.06 -31.24 -8.32
C VAL A 300 10.31 -31.70 -7.08
N LYS A 301 11.00 -32.44 -6.22
CA LYS A 301 10.53 -32.98 -4.94
C LYS A 301 9.74 -31.92 -4.15
N ARG A 302 8.40 -32.00 -4.20
CA ARG A 302 7.53 -31.28 -3.26
C ARG A 302 7.57 -32.03 -1.93
N GLY A 303 8.42 -31.55 -1.03
CA GLY A 303 8.25 -31.82 0.39
C GLY A 303 6.85 -31.38 0.80
N SER A 304 6.15 -32.26 1.50
CA SER A 304 4.85 -32.00 2.12
C SER A 304 4.99 -30.96 3.23
N SER A 305 4.79 -29.67 2.95
CA SER A 305 4.47 -28.71 4.01
C SER A 305 2.97 -28.42 3.98
N GLU A 306 2.31 -28.78 5.07
CA GLU A 306 0.91 -28.42 5.32
C GLU A 306 0.83 -26.89 5.50
N GLY A 307 0.38 -26.19 4.45
CA GLY A 307 0.25 -24.73 4.38
C GLY A 307 1.49 -24.00 3.87
N ARG A 308 1.29 -22.82 3.29
CA ARG A 308 2.36 -22.05 2.63
C ARG A 308 3.33 -21.48 3.65
N ASP A 309 4.62 -21.55 3.37
CA ASP A 309 5.66 -21.00 4.25
C ASP A 309 5.79 -19.48 4.04
N PRO A 310 6.15 -18.71 5.09
CA PRO A 310 6.49 -17.29 4.92
C PRO A 310 7.75 -17.13 4.07
N TYR A 311 7.87 -15.99 3.39
CA TYR A 311 9.07 -15.61 2.67
C TYR A 311 9.78 -14.47 3.39
N ASN A 312 11.04 -14.63 3.79
CA ASN A 312 11.78 -13.56 4.44
C ASN A 312 12.45 -12.67 3.39
N ILE A 313 12.10 -11.38 3.35
CA ILE A 313 12.66 -10.44 2.36
C ILE A 313 14.18 -10.31 2.47
N TYR A 314 14.76 -10.50 3.66
CA TYR A 314 16.19 -10.36 3.89
C TYR A 314 17.00 -11.59 3.43
N ASP A 315 16.34 -12.69 3.07
CA ASP A 315 17.00 -13.84 2.46
C ASP A 315 17.34 -13.60 0.97
N LYS A 316 16.67 -12.62 0.34
CA LYS A 316 16.95 -12.21 -1.04
C LYS A 316 18.14 -11.27 -1.09
N LYS A 317 19.05 -11.50 -2.06
CA LYS A 317 20.12 -10.55 -2.38
C LYS A 317 19.51 -9.29 -3.01
N PRO A 318 19.99 -8.08 -2.68
CA PRO A 318 19.53 -6.86 -3.33
C PRO A 318 19.59 -6.94 -4.84
N ASP A 319 18.51 -6.52 -5.51
CA ASP A 319 18.44 -6.38 -6.97
C ASP A 319 19.36 -5.26 -7.46
N PHE A 320 19.59 -4.26 -6.60
CA PHE A 320 20.59 -3.23 -6.80
C PHE A 320 21.32 -2.93 -5.48
N LYS A 321 22.63 -2.70 -5.56
CA LYS A 321 23.44 -2.24 -4.43
C LYS A 321 24.70 -1.52 -4.90
N ASN A 322 25.00 -0.38 -4.28
CA ASN A 322 26.27 0.32 -4.39
C ASN A 322 26.60 1.03 -3.06
N ASP A 323 27.56 1.96 -3.06
CA ASP A 323 27.99 2.69 -1.86
C ASP A 323 26.93 3.66 -1.31
N TYR A 324 25.92 4.00 -2.13
CA TYR A 324 24.89 4.99 -1.84
C TYR A 324 23.56 4.38 -1.39
N GLY A 325 23.40 3.07 -1.51
CA GLY A 325 22.19 2.40 -1.07
C GLY A 325 21.98 1.03 -1.72
N TRP A 326 20.80 0.47 -1.48
CA TRP A 326 20.37 -0.79 -2.05
C TRP A 326 18.85 -0.88 -2.17
N SER A 327 18.37 -1.77 -3.03
CA SER A 327 16.95 -2.07 -3.17
C SER A 327 16.71 -3.57 -3.37
N ILE A 328 15.61 -4.06 -2.80
CA ILE A 328 15.05 -5.39 -3.01
C ILE A 328 13.64 -5.22 -3.56
N ALA A 329 13.28 -5.97 -4.58
CA ALA A 329 11.93 -6.10 -5.12
C ALA A 329 11.53 -7.58 -5.11
N LEU A 330 10.33 -7.90 -4.63
CA LEU A 330 9.76 -9.24 -4.67
C LEU A 330 8.53 -9.24 -5.57
N ASP A 331 8.49 -10.25 -6.42
CA ASP A 331 7.35 -10.50 -7.30
C ASP A 331 6.87 -11.96 -7.17
N LYS A 332 5.89 -12.34 -7.99
CA LYS A 332 5.32 -13.70 -7.95
C LYS A 332 6.31 -14.83 -8.21
N SER A 333 7.43 -14.56 -8.88
CA SER A 333 8.47 -15.54 -9.13
C SER A 333 9.28 -15.83 -7.87
N ASP A 334 9.40 -14.87 -6.96
CA ASP A 334 10.04 -15.04 -5.66
C ASP A 334 9.08 -15.67 -4.64
N TYR A 335 7.85 -15.15 -4.56
CA TYR A 335 6.83 -15.61 -3.61
C TYR A 335 5.47 -15.74 -4.30
N SER A 336 5.14 -16.95 -4.75
CA SER A 336 3.93 -17.21 -5.55
C SER A 336 2.59 -16.76 -4.94
N PRO A 337 2.39 -16.68 -3.60
CA PRO A 337 1.17 -16.12 -3.03
C PRO A 337 0.92 -14.66 -3.43
N LEU A 338 1.95 -13.90 -3.81
CA LEU A 338 1.79 -12.53 -4.30
C LEU A 338 0.93 -12.43 -5.57
N ASP A 339 0.95 -13.45 -6.44
CA ASP A 339 0.15 -13.49 -7.67
C ASP A 339 -1.36 -13.48 -7.37
N GLU A 340 -1.77 -14.02 -6.22
CA GLU A 340 -3.19 -14.10 -5.83
C GLU A 340 -3.75 -12.78 -5.31
N SER A 341 -2.90 -11.84 -4.94
CA SER A 341 -3.30 -10.47 -4.56
C SER A 341 -2.89 -9.45 -5.62
N ASP A 342 -2.25 -9.89 -6.72
CA ASP A 342 -1.59 -9.03 -7.71
C ASP A 342 -0.76 -7.90 -7.07
N LEU A 343 -0.02 -8.22 -6.00
CA LEU A 343 0.85 -7.26 -5.31
C LEU A 343 2.32 -7.64 -5.46
N GLY A 344 3.17 -6.65 -5.68
CA GLY A 344 4.61 -6.74 -5.51
C GLY A 344 5.02 -6.13 -4.17
N ILE A 345 6.26 -6.36 -3.76
CA ILE A 345 6.84 -5.76 -2.56
C ILE A 345 8.18 -5.14 -2.91
N PHE A 346 8.53 -4.03 -2.28
CA PHE A 346 9.86 -3.45 -2.38
C PHE A 346 10.37 -2.95 -1.03
N LEU A 347 11.69 -2.96 -0.88
CA LEU A 347 12.42 -2.44 0.26
C LEU A 347 13.64 -1.70 -0.25
N VAL A 348 13.79 -0.44 0.16
CA VAL A 348 14.86 0.43 -0.31
C VAL A 348 15.54 1.08 0.88
N ASN A 349 16.86 1.19 0.79
CA ASN A 349 17.69 1.87 1.75
C ASN A 349 18.63 2.83 1.01
N LEU A 350 18.57 4.11 1.37
CA LEU A 350 19.42 5.15 0.86
C LEU A 350 20.35 5.62 1.98
N SER A 351 21.65 5.69 1.69
CA SER A 351 22.64 6.31 2.57
C SER A 351 22.34 7.80 2.74
N ALA A 352 22.85 8.40 3.82
CA ALA A 352 22.62 9.81 4.11
C ALA A 352 23.06 10.70 2.92
N GLY A 353 22.16 11.58 2.47
CA GLY A 353 22.37 12.47 1.33
C GLY A 353 22.35 11.79 -0.04
N SER A 354 22.10 10.48 -0.15
CA SER A 354 21.94 9.80 -1.43
C SER A 354 20.52 9.98 -1.98
N MET A 355 20.34 9.74 -3.28
CA MET A 355 19.05 9.72 -3.93
C MET A 355 18.91 8.50 -4.83
N MET A 356 17.72 7.93 -4.89
CA MET A 356 17.33 7.10 -6.03
C MET A 356 16.95 8.02 -7.18
N ALA A 357 17.53 7.78 -8.35
CA ALA A 357 17.44 8.62 -9.52
C ALA A 357 15.98 8.81 -9.99
N PRO A 358 15.63 9.95 -10.61
CA PRO A 358 14.35 10.14 -11.27
C PRO A 358 13.98 8.96 -12.16
N HIS A 359 12.83 8.34 -11.87
CA HIS A 359 12.31 7.19 -12.58
C HIS A 359 10.79 7.18 -12.60
N TYR A 360 10.20 6.29 -13.38
CA TYR A 360 8.78 5.98 -13.29
C TYR A 360 8.53 4.48 -13.34
N ASN A 361 7.37 4.08 -12.86
CA ASN A 361 6.94 2.69 -12.84
C ASN A 361 5.99 2.38 -14.00
N PRO A 362 6.37 1.46 -14.91
CA PRO A 362 5.60 1.18 -16.10
C PRO A 362 4.47 0.19 -15.86
N THR A 363 4.41 -0.55 -14.74
CA THR A 363 3.38 -1.58 -14.51
C THR A 363 2.59 -1.41 -13.21
N ALA A 364 3.12 -0.68 -12.22
CA ALA A 364 2.53 -0.61 -10.89
C ALA A 364 2.38 0.81 -10.34
N THR A 365 1.38 1.00 -9.49
CA THR A 365 1.33 2.06 -8.49
C THR A 365 2.07 1.57 -7.24
N GLU A 366 2.87 2.43 -6.61
CA GLU A 366 3.59 2.09 -5.39
C GLU A 366 2.97 2.75 -4.16
N TYR A 367 2.90 2.01 -3.05
CA TYR A 367 2.54 2.51 -1.73
C TYR A 367 3.74 2.32 -0.82
N GLY A 368 4.46 3.41 -0.55
CA GLY A 368 5.67 3.41 0.28
C GLY A 368 5.37 3.82 1.72
N ILE A 369 6.02 3.15 2.66
CA ILE A 369 5.95 3.37 4.10
C ILE A 369 7.37 3.63 4.60
N VAL A 370 7.60 4.80 5.20
CA VAL A 370 8.92 5.12 5.76
C VAL A 370 9.16 4.30 7.03
N LEU A 371 10.20 3.46 7.00
CA LEU A 371 10.58 2.60 8.12
C LEU A 371 11.62 3.25 9.03
N ARG A 372 12.50 4.09 8.50
CA ARG A 372 13.55 4.76 9.29
C ARG A 372 14.04 6.02 8.60
N GLY A 373 14.34 7.03 9.41
CA GLY A 373 14.99 8.26 8.96
C GLY A 373 14.01 9.24 8.33
N THR A 374 14.57 10.18 7.59
CA THR A 374 13.84 11.28 6.94
C THR A 374 14.36 11.47 5.53
N GLY A 375 13.48 11.84 4.62
CA GLY A 375 13.84 12.11 3.24
C GLY A 375 12.84 13.03 2.57
N THR A 376 13.02 13.23 1.28
CA THR A 376 12.15 14.02 0.43
C THR A 376 11.67 13.17 -0.73
N ILE A 377 10.38 13.23 -1.03
CA ILE A 377 9.76 12.62 -2.20
C ILE A 377 9.41 13.74 -3.18
N GLN A 378 9.96 13.66 -4.39
CA GLN A 378 9.60 14.57 -5.48
C GLN A 378 8.85 13.81 -6.56
N VAL A 379 7.76 14.40 -7.04
CA VAL A 379 6.90 13.83 -8.07
C VAL A 379 6.69 14.88 -9.16
N GLY A 380 6.93 14.51 -10.41
CA GLY A 380 6.64 15.33 -11.59
C GLY A 380 5.24 15.05 -12.15
N SER A 381 4.67 16.06 -12.79
CA SER A 381 3.41 15.98 -13.53
C SER A 381 3.66 15.71 -15.01
N PRO A 382 2.69 15.15 -15.75
CA PRO A 382 2.80 14.94 -17.20
C PRO A 382 3.10 16.21 -18.01
N ASN A 383 2.71 17.38 -17.51
CA ASN A 383 3.01 18.68 -18.14
C ASN A 383 4.42 19.23 -17.83
N GLY A 384 5.27 18.44 -17.15
CA GLY A 384 6.63 18.82 -16.76
C GLY A 384 6.72 19.72 -15.52
N SER A 385 5.60 20.06 -14.88
CA SER A 385 5.61 20.79 -13.61
C SER A 385 5.91 19.86 -12.43
N LEU A 386 6.35 20.43 -11.31
CA LEU A 386 6.54 19.72 -10.05
C LEU A 386 5.17 19.49 -9.41
N ALA A 387 4.74 18.24 -9.33
CA ALA A 387 3.48 17.84 -8.70
C ALA A 387 3.58 17.85 -7.17
N MET A 388 4.72 17.38 -6.64
CA MET A 388 4.98 17.34 -5.20
C MET A 388 6.46 17.41 -4.90
N ASN A 389 6.80 18.06 -3.79
CA ASN A 389 8.13 18.03 -3.17
C ASN A 389 7.91 18.09 -1.66
N ALA A 390 7.83 16.91 -1.03
CA ALA A 390 7.41 16.77 0.35
C ALA A 390 8.48 16.07 1.18
N GLU A 391 8.72 16.59 2.39
CA GLU A 391 9.49 15.86 3.40
C GLU A 391 8.65 14.74 4.01
N VAL A 392 9.29 13.59 4.23
CA VAL A 392 8.68 12.42 4.84
C VAL A 392 9.59 11.90 5.95
N LYS A 393 8.97 11.35 6.99
CA LYS A 393 9.64 10.77 8.15
C LYS A 393 9.02 9.42 8.51
N GLU A 394 9.68 8.70 9.42
CA GLU A 394 9.21 7.40 9.91
C GLU A 394 7.71 7.39 10.23
N GLY A 395 7.00 6.41 9.66
CA GLY A 395 5.56 6.23 9.82
C GLY A 395 4.71 6.90 8.73
N ASP A 396 5.26 7.84 7.96
CA ASP A 396 4.54 8.44 6.83
C ASP A 396 4.33 7.41 5.71
N VAL A 397 3.19 7.55 5.04
CA VAL A 397 2.81 6.71 3.89
C VAL A 397 2.64 7.62 2.68
N PHE A 398 3.26 7.26 1.56
CA PHE A 398 3.11 7.94 0.28
C PHE A 398 2.65 6.96 -0.79
N PHE A 399 2.00 7.47 -1.84
CA PHE A 399 1.64 6.67 -2.99
C PHE A 399 2.10 7.31 -4.28
N ILE A 400 2.64 6.54 -5.21
CA ILE A 400 3.06 7.03 -6.52
C ILE A 400 2.29 6.30 -7.61
N PRO A 401 1.40 6.98 -8.35
CA PRO A 401 0.69 6.36 -9.44
C PRO A 401 1.65 5.86 -10.52
N ARG A 402 1.23 4.79 -11.19
CA ARG A 402 1.87 4.32 -12.41
C ARG A 402 2.10 5.49 -13.40
N PHE A 403 3.24 5.48 -14.06
CA PHE A 403 3.71 6.49 -15.04
C PHE A 403 4.15 7.85 -14.48
N PHE A 404 3.86 8.19 -13.22
CA PHE A 404 4.33 9.45 -12.66
C PHE A 404 5.85 9.37 -12.43
N PRO A 405 6.65 10.32 -12.94
CA PRO A 405 8.06 10.38 -12.66
C PRO A 405 8.31 10.87 -11.24
N PHE A 406 9.24 10.26 -10.53
CA PHE A 406 9.51 10.57 -9.14
C PHE A 406 10.95 10.23 -8.74
N CYS A 407 11.39 10.77 -7.62
CA CYS A 407 12.64 10.38 -6.97
C CYS A 407 12.52 10.48 -5.45
N GLN A 408 13.39 9.76 -4.76
CA GLN A 408 13.49 9.75 -3.31
C GLN A 408 14.90 10.19 -2.91
N ILE A 409 14.96 11.14 -1.98
CA ILE A 409 16.20 11.78 -1.56
C ILE A 409 16.34 11.60 -0.06
N ALA A 410 17.43 10.99 0.40
CA ALA A 410 17.72 10.86 1.82
C ALA A 410 18.20 12.19 2.41
N SER A 411 17.77 12.50 3.64
CA SER A 411 18.37 13.58 4.42
C SER A 411 19.87 13.34 4.65
N ARG A 412 20.61 14.41 4.94
CA ARG A 412 22.03 14.34 5.35
C ARG A 412 22.21 13.78 6.76
N THR A 413 21.16 13.74 7.58
CA THR A 413 21.25 13.40 9.00
C THR A 413 21.27 11.90 9.27
N GLY A 414 20.90 11.07 8.30
CA GLY A 414 20.88 9.62 8.48
C GLY A 414 20.34 8.86 7.27
N PRO A 415 20.39 7.53 7.30
CA PRO A 415 19.87 6.70 6.23
C PRO A 415 18.34 6.81 6.14
N PHE A 416 17.82 6.76 4.92
CA PHE A 416 16.39 6.77 4.62
C PHE A 416 15.99 5.38 4.13
N GLU A 417 15.16 4.68 4.91
CA GLU A 417 14.72 3.32 4.63
C GLU A 417 13.19 3.28 4.53
N PHE A 418 12.68 2.68 3.47
CA PHE A 418 11.25 2.55 3.23
C PHE A 418 10.90 1.21 2.59
N PHE A 419 9.75 0.70 2.99
CA PHE A 419 9.15 -0.55 2.50
C PHE A 419 7.84 -0.22 1.79
N GLY A 420 7.45 -0.98 0.80
CA GLY A 420 6.16 -0.75 0.18
C GLY A 420 5.59 -1.91 -0.60
N PHE A 421 4.34 -1.70 -1.02
CA PHE A 421 3.58 -2.60 -1.88
C PHE A 421 3.42 -1.98 -3.27
N SER A 422 3.62 -2.78 -4.30
CA SER A 422 3.33 -2.42 -5.69
C SER A 422 2.01 -3.04 -6.11
N SER A 423 1.16 -2.33 -6.87
CA SER A 423 -0.14 -2.82 -7.34
C SER A 423 -0.06 -3.81 -8.51
N SER A 424 1.02 -4.59 -8.60
CA SER A 424 1.21 -5.64 -9.61
C SER A 424 2.21 -6.67 -9.07
N ALA A 425 1.88 -7.96 -9.14
CA ALA A 425 2.77 -9.06 -8.77
C ALA A 425 3.76 -9.44 -9.87
N ARG A 426 3.77 -8.71 -11.00
CA ARG A 426 4.77 -8.85 -12.06
C ARG A 426 5.97 -7.95 -11.78
N ASN A 427 7.14 -8.37 -12.24
CA ASN A 427 8.35 -7.55 -12.21
C ASN A 427 8.08 -6.15 -12.77
N ASN A 428 8.23 -5.14 -11.91
CA ASN A 428 7.88 -3.76 -12.23
C ASN A 428 8.88 -3.09 -13.19
N LYS A 429 10.16 -3.48 -13.16
CA LYS A 429 11.25 -2.91 -13.97
C LYS A 429 11.18 -1.36 -14.06
N PRO A 430 11.50 -0.63 -12.97
CA PRO A 430 11.54 0.82 -12.96
C PRO A 430 12.36 1.38 -14.14
N GLN A 431 11.86 2.46 -14.74
CA GLN A 431 12.50 3.10 -15.89
C GLN A 431 13.20 4.37 -15.43
N PHE A 432 14.52 4.32 -15.30
CA PHE A 432 15.33 5.46 -14.89
C PHE A 432 15.46 6.48 -16.03
N LEU A 433 15.21 7.75 -15.72
CA LEU A 433 15.27 8.84 -16.68
C LEU A 433 16.68 9.42 -16.82
N VAL A 434 17.49 9.35 -15.76
CA VAL A 434 18.88 9.86 -15.71
C VAL A 434 19.81 8.86 -15.04
N GLY A 435 21.12 8.98 -15.28
CA GLY A 435 22.16 8.05 -14.81
C GLY A 435 22.61 7.07 -15.89
N GLU A 436 23.59 6.21 -15.57
CA GLU A 436 24.27 5.36 -16.55
C GLU A 436 23.32 4.46 -17.37
N ASP A 437 22.38 3.80 -16.70
CA ASP A 437 21.44 2.85 -17.32
C ASP A 437 20.09 3.49 -17.70
N SER A 438 20.08 4.79 -17.98
CA SER A 438 18.84 5.57 -18.16
C SER A 438 18.30 5.60 -19.58
N ILE A 439 17.00 5.94 -19.70
CA ILE A 439 16.34 6.17 -20.98
C ILE A 439 17.05 7.27 -21.79
N LEU A 440 17.55 8.34 -21.16
CA LEU A 440 18.29 9.39 -21.88
C LEU A 440 19.60 8.86 -22.48
N LYS A 441 20.32 7.97 -21.80
CA LYS A 441 21.49 7.29 -22.39
C LYS A 441 21.09 6.37 -23.55
N ILE A 442 19.98 5.65 -23.42
CA ILE A 442 19.52 4.70 -24.44
C ILE A 442 19.02 5.43 -25.70
N LEU A 443 18.30 6.54 -25.52
CA LEU A 443 17.72 7.35 -26.60
C LEU A 443 18.68 8.40 -27.16
N ARG A 444 19.95 8.42 -26.71
CA ARG A 444 20.95 9.37 -27.21
C ARG A 444 21.06 9.30 -28.74
N GLY A 445 21.22 10.46 -29.36
CA GLY A 445 21.29 10.60 -30.80
C GLY A 445 20.62 11.87 -31.32
N PRO A 446 20.58 12.05 -32.65
CA PRO A 446 20.12 13.28 -33.29
C PRO A 446 18.66 13.62 -32.97
N GLU A 447 17.79 12.61 -32.82
CA GLU A 447 16.37 12.83 -32.53
C GLU A 447 16.17 13.43 -31.14
N LEU A 448 16.86 12.89 -30.12
CA LEU A 448 16.77 13.39 -28.76
C LEU A 448 17.46 14.74 -28.62
N ALA A 449 18.61 14.94 -29.27
CA ALA A 449 19.30 16.22 -29.30
C ALA A 449 18.40 17.31 -29.89
N LYS A 450 17.73 17.01 -31.02
CA LYS A 450 16.75 17.90 -31.65
C LYS A 450 15.54 18.15 -30.75
N ALA A 451 15.05 17.15 -30.03
CA ALA A 451 13.93 17.31 -29.09
C ALA A 451 14.28 18.27 -27.94
N PHE A 452 15.54 18.31 -27.50
CA PHE A 452 16.03 19.28 -26.52
C PHE A 452 16.51 20.61 -27.13
N GLY A 453 16.59 20.71 -28.46
CA GLY A 453 17.17 21.87 -29.14
C GLY A 453 18.68 22.03 -28.91
N LEU A 454 19.39 20.91 -28.68
CA LEU A 454 20.84 20.86 -28.44
C LEU A 454 21.58 20.28 -29.66
N SER A 455 22.89 20.52 -29.73
CA SER A 455 23.77 19.68 -30.57
C SER A 455 23.92 18.31 -29.93
N GLU A 456 24.27 17.30 -30.74
CA GLU A 456 24.52 15.94 -30.23
C GLU A 456 25.65 15.92 -29.22
N GLU A 457 26.75 16.62 -29.50
CA GLU A 457 27.89 16.71 -28.58
C GLU A 457 27.49 17.31 -27.24
N ARG A 458 26.64 18.35 -27.25
CA ARG A 458 26.18 18.98 -26.03
C ARG A 458 25.23 18.09 -25.24
N LEU A 459 24.38 17.32 -25.92
CA LEU A 459 23.53 16.34 -25.27
C LEU A 459 24.39 15.25 -24.60
N ASP A 460 25.38 14.72 -25.32
CA ASP A 460 26.28 13.69 -24.83
C ASP A 460 27.06 14.17 -23.59
N GLU A 461 27.61 15.39 -23.63
CA GLU A 461 28.26 16.02 -22.46
C GLU A 461 27.36 16.07 -21.22
N ILE A 462 26.07 16.41 -21.39
CA ILE A 462 25.12 16.53 -20.28
C ILE A 462 24.74 15.14 -19.74
N VAL A 463 24.45 14.21 -20.65
CA VAL A 463 23.96 12.87 -20.30
C VAL A 463 25.07 12.02 -19.68
N ASP A 464 26.32 12.18 -20.13
CA ASP A 464 27.48 11.47 -19.60
C ASP A 464 28.07 12.10 -18.33
N ALA A 465 27.61 13.29 -17.93
CA ALA A 465 28.06 13.94 -16.68
C ALA A 465 27.73 13.12 -15.42
N GLN A 466 26.70 12.27 -15.46
CA GLN A 466 26.35 11.34 -14.39
C GLN A 466 26.70 9.91 -14.78
N SER A 467 27.73 9.35 -14.16
CA SER A 467 28.19 7.96 -14.36
C SER A 467 27.61 6.96 -13.35
N GLY A 468 26.88 7.42 -12.33
CA GLY A 468 26.20 6.55 -11.37
C GLY A 468 24.95 5.91 -11.96
N SER A 469 24.69 4.65 -11.61
CA SER A 469 23.45 3.93 -11.92
C SER A 469 22.51 3.92 -10.73
N THR A 470 21.21 4.13 -10.97
CA THR A 470 20.08 3.97 -10.03
C THR A 470 20.10 4.78 -8.72
N ILE A 471 21.12 4.65 -7.87
CA ILE A 471 21.28 5.39 -6.62
C ILE A 471 22.63 6.13 -6.65
N PHE A 472 22.63 7.43 -6.44
CA PHE A 472 23.85 8.25 -6.44
C PHE A 472 23.72 9.44 -5.46
N PRO A 473 24.80 10.20 -5.18
CA PRO A 473 24.74 11.35 -4.29
C PRO A 473 23.72 12.39 -4.78
N SER A 474 22.91 12.92 -3.87
CA SER A 474 22.13 14.13 -4.16
C SER A 474 23.01 15.37 -4.08
N ALA A 475 22.63 16.46 -4.75
CA ALA A 475 23.30 17.76 -4.65
C ALA A 475 23.42 18.26 -3.21
N THR A 476 22.58 17.77 -2.30
CA THR A 476 22.64 18.00 -0.86
C THR A 476 23.87 17.39 -0.19
N VAL A 477 24.78 16.72 -0.90
CA VAL A 477 26.08 16.22 -0.39
C VAL A 477 27.24 17.15 -0.77
N ALA A 478 27.01 18.14 -1.65
CA ALA A 478 28.06 19.05 -2.06
C ALA A 478 28.49 19.97 -0.88
N PRO A 479 29.79 20.34 -0.78
CA PRO A 479 30.25 21.33 0.20
C PRO A 479 29.42 22.62 0.12
N PRO A 480 29.24 23.39 1.21
CA PRO A 480 28.41 24.59 1.21
C PRO A 480 28.70 25.59 0.08
N GLY A 481 29.97 25.70 -0.36
CA GLY A 481 30.37 26.53 -1.50
C GLY A 481 29.83 26.07 -2.86
N VAL A 482 29.64 24.75 -3.05
CA VAL A 482 29.05 24.18 -4.26
C VAL A 482 27.52 24.33 -4.23
N ILE A 483 26.88 24.27 -3.07
CA ILE A 483 25.43 24.53 -2.91
C ILE A 483 25.12 26.00 -3.26
N LEU A 484 25.94 26.95 -2.80
CA LEU A 484 25.78 28.36 -3.15
C LEU A 484 25.96 28.59 -4.66
N GLY A 485 26.97 27.95 -5.27
CA GLY A 485 27.17 27.96 -6.72
C GLY A 485 25.98 27.38 -7.49
N LEU A 486 25.48 26.21 -7.08
CA LEU A 486 24.31 25.56 -7.66
C LEU A 486 23.03 26.39 -7.45
N GLN A 487 22.85 27.08 -6.32
CA GLN A 487 21.71 27.97 -6.11
C GLN A 487 21.77 29.20 -7.03
N VAL A 488 22.96 29.76 -7.26
CA VAL A 488 23.18 30.85 -8.21
C VAL A 488 22.93 30.37 -9.64
N GLU A 489 23.39 29.18 -10.01
CA GLU A 489 23.13 28.57 -11.32
C GLU A 489 21.66 28.21 -11.51
N VAL A 490 20.98 27.67 -10.50
CA VAL A 490 19.53 27.41 -10.52
C VAL A 490 18.77 28.73 -10.63
N GLY A 491 19.21 29.79 -9.96
CA GLY A 491 18.66 31.14 -10.11
C GLY A 491 18.78 31.65 -11.54
N LYS A 492 19.97 31.56 -12.13
CA LYS A 492 20.24 31.91 -13.54
C LYS A 492 19.43 31.05 -14.51
N ALA A 493 19.34 29.74 -14.29
CA ALA A 493 18.57 28.82 -15.11
C ALA A 493 17.07 29.10 -15.03
N LYS A 494 16.54 29.46 -13.84
CA LYS A 494 15.16 29.91 -13.67
C LYS A 494 14.89 31.22 -14.40
N GLU A 495 15.83 32.17 -14.40
CA GLU A 495 15.71 33.40 -15.19
C GLU A 495 15.72 33.12 -16.70
N VAL A 496 16.63 32.27 -17.17
CA VAL A 496 16.69 31.85 -18.59
C VAL A 496 15.40 31.12 -19.00
N ALA A 497 14.90 30.19 -18.17
CA ALA A 497 13.63 29.50 -18.43
C ALA A 497 12.44 30.47 -18.44
N LYS A 498 12.45 31.48 -17.57
CA LYS A 498 11.43 32.55 -17.55
C LYS A 498 11.52 33.41 -18.82
N MET A 499 12.72 33.80 -19.26
CA MET A 499 12.92 34.52 -20.53
C MET A 499 12.41 33.71 -21.72
N ILE A 500 12.76 32.42 -21.82
CA ILE A 500 12.30 31.54 -22.91
C ILE A 500 10.77 31.44 -22.95
N ARG A 501 10.11 31.31 -21.78
CA ARG A 501 8.64 31.33 -21.69
C ARG A 501 8.02 32.67 -22.13
N THR A 502 8.71 33.78 -21.89
CA THR A 502 8.24 35.12 -22.28
C THR A 502 8.35 35.30 -23.80
N PHE A 503 9.45 34.84 -24.42
CA PHE A 503 9.63 34.85 -25.88
C PHE A 503 8.66 33.93 -26.64
N GLY A 504 8.13 32.89 -26.00
CA GLY A 504 7.11 32.00 -26.59
C GLY A 504 5.73 32.64 -26.72
N ASN A 505 5.40 33.64 -25.89
CA ASN A 505 4.11 34.33 -25.92
C ASN A 505 4.10 35.56 -26.85
N ASP A 506 5.25 36.12 -27.22
CA ASP A 506 5.35 37.32 -28.08
C ASP A 506 5.36 37.00 -29.60
N LYS A 507 5.08 35.76 -30.01
CA LYS A 507 5.05 35.35 -31.43
C LYS A 507 3.71 34.83 -31.93
N ILE A 508 2.60 35.33 -31.38
CA ILE A 508 1.32 35.33 -32.08
C ILE A 508 1.08 36.77 -32.54
N MET A 509 1.74 37.17 -33.63
CA MET A 509 1.33 38.34 -34.39
C MET A 509 0.60 37.87 -35.65
N ASP A 510 -0.61 38.39 -35.76
CA ASP A 510 -1.53 38.46 -36.89
C ASP A 510 -0.97 38.02 -38.25
N PHE A 511 -1.66 37.06 -38.85
CA PHE A 511 -1.83 37.02 -40.30
C PHE A 511 -3.34 36.90 -40.58
N ASP A 512 -3.90 38.01 -41.08
CA ASP A 512 -5.15 38.05 -41.85
C ASP A 512 -5.10 37.11 -43.07
#